data_AF-R6YNI1-F1
#
_entry.id   AF-R6YNI1-F1
#
_cell.length_a   1.000
_cell.length_b   1.000
_cell.length_c   1.000
_cell.angle_alpha   90.00
_cell.angle_beta   90.00
_cell.angle_gamma   90.00
#
_symmetry.space_group_name_H-M   'P 1'
#
loop_
_entity.id
_entity.type
_entity.pdbx_description
1 polymer ?
#
loop_
_entity_poly.entity_id
_entity_poly.type
_entity_poly.pdbx_seq_one_letter_code
_entity_poly.pdbx_strand_id
1 'polypeptide(L)' 'MIELKQVTKEYGHATVLKNITLTLEEPGLYCLLGRNGAGKTTLCRFMVDARFRQEGLEEKALEHILRG' A
#
# COMPACT_ATOMS: atom_id res chain seq x y z
N MET A 1 8.56 -11.89 -3.66
CA MET A 1 8.37 -11.57 -2.23
C MET A 1 8.07 -10.09 -2.06
N ILE A 2 6.93 -9.75 -1.45
CA ILE A 2 6.60 -8.39 -0.98
C ILE A 2 6.65 -8.41 0.55
N GLU A 3 7.33 -7.44 1.15
CA GLU A 3 7.44 -7.33 2.60
C GLU A 3 7.14 -5.89 3.05
N LEU A 4 6.22 -5.76 3.99
CA LEU A 4 5.91 -4.53 4.71
C LEU A 4 6.24 -4.75 6.19
N LYS A 5 7.01 -3.83 6.78
CA LYS A 5 7.37 -3.88 8.20
C LYS A 5 6.90 -2.61 8.90
N GLN A 6 6.02 -2.78 9.89
CA GLN A 6 5.55 -1.72 10.79
C GLN A 6 5.08 -0.44 10.08
N VAL A 7 4.35 -0.60 8.97
CA VAL A 7 3.84 0.51 8.17
C VAL A 7 2.77 1.26 8.95
N THR A 8 3.02 2.55 9.17
CA THR A 8 2.05 3.49 9.71
C THR A 8 1.84 4.60 8.69
N LYS A 9 0.58 4.91 8.39
CA LYS A 9 0.20 5.96 7.44
C LYS A 9 -0.90 6.83 8.02
N GLU A 10 -0.62 8.13 8.01
CA GLU A 10 -1.51 9.15 8.55
C GLU A 10 -1.92 10.13 7.46
N TYR A 11 -3.15 10.61 7.55
CA TYR A 11 -3.70 11.69 6.74
C TYR A 11 -4.26 12.76 7.67
N GLY A 12 -3.58 13.90 7.76
CA GLY A 12 -3.87 14.91 8.78
C GLY A 12 -3.75 14.31 10.17
N HIS A 13 -4.83 14.34 10.95
CA HIS A 13 -4.89 13.79 12.31
C HIS A 13 -5.38 12.33 12.38
N ALA A 14 -5.66 11.70 11.24
CA ALA A 14 -6.20 10.34 11.20
C ALA A 14 -5.11 9.32 10.84
N THR A 15 -4.82 8.40 11.76
CA THR A 15 -4.01 7.20 11.47
C THR A 15 -4.87 6.19 10.73
N VAL A 16 -4.63 6.01 9.43
CA VAL A 16 -5.41 5.12 8.55
C VAL A 16 -4.80 3.72 8.50
N LEU A 17 -3.47 3.63 8.50
CA LEU A 17 -2.74 2.38 8.70
C LEU A 17 -1.94 2.51 9.98
N LYS A 18 -2.04 1.52 10.87
CA LYS A 18 -1.36 1.53 12.17
C LYS A 18 -0.54 0.26 12.32
N ASN A 19 0.78 0.40 12.28
CA ASN A 19 1.73 -0.69 12.53
C ASN A 19 1.42 -1.98 11.73
N ILE A 20 1.19 -1.84 10.42
CA ILE A 20 0.89 -2.97 9.54
C ILE A 20 2.19 -3.69 9.16
N THR A 21 2.24 -4.98 9.45
CA THR A 21 3.30 -5.89 8.97
C THR A 21 2.65 -6.97 8.11
N LEU A 22 3.18 -7.19 6.91
CA LEU A 22 2.63 -8.11 5.92
C LEU A 22 3.78 -8.69 5.09
N THR A 23 3.77 -10.01 4.89
CA THR A 23 4.70 -10.70 4.01
C THR A 23 3.92 -11.55 3.02
N LEU A 24 4.20 -11.37 1.73
CA LEU A 24 3.64 -12.15 0.63
C LEU A 24 4.80 -12.80 -0.13
N GLU A 25 5.02 -14.09 0.09
CA GLU A 25 6.20 -14.79 -0.42
C GLU A 25 5.98 -15.34 -1.84
N GLU A 26 4.83 -15.98 -2.06
CA GLU A 26 4.49 -16.67 -3.30
C GLU A 26 3.64 -15.81 -4.24
N PRO A 27 3.72 -16.01 -5.57
CA PRO A 27 2.75 -15.46 -6.49
C PRO A 27 1.36 -16.07 -6.22
N GLY A 28 0.33 -15.24 -6.13
CA GLY A 28 -1.02 -15.74 -5.85
C GLY A 28 -2.08 -14.65 -5.88
N LEU A 29 -3.34 -15.09 -5.81
CA LEU A 29 -4.49 -14.22 -5.63
C LEU A 29 -4.73 -14.00 -4.14
N TYR A 30 -4.51 -12.78 -3.68
CA TYR A 30 -4.74 -12.39 -2.29
C TYR A 30 -5.95 -11.47 -2.18
N CYS A 31 -6.78 -11.70 -1.16
CA CYS A 31 -7.94 -10.86 -0.89
C CYS A 31 -7.74 -10.07 0.41
N LEU A 32 -7.88 -8.75 0.33
CA LEU A 32 -7.86 -7.87 1.49
C LEU A 32 -9.28 -7.53 1.92
N LEU A 33 -9.72 -8.11 3.04
CA LEU A 33 -11.08 -7.97 3.57
C LEU A 33 -11.14 -7.01 4.77
N GLY A 34 -12.30 -6.40 4.98
CA GLY A 34 -12.54 -5.51 6.12
C GLY A 34 -13.65 -4.49 5.87
N ARG A 35 -14.12 -3.83 6.92
CA ARG A 35 -15.19 -2.81 6.86
C ARG A 35 -14.79 -1.60 6.00
N ASN A 36 -15.78 -0.81 5.58
CA ASN A 36 -15.52 0.49 4.94
C ASN A 36 -14.74 1.39 5.91
N GLY A 37 -13.73 2.10 5.40
CA GLY A 37 -12.83 2.92 6.22
C GLY A 37 -11.68 2.17 6.91
N ALA A 38 -11.58 0.84 6.81
CA ALA A 38 -10.51 0.05 7.45
C ALA A 38 -9.11 0.24 6.84
N GLY A 39 -8.92 1.16 5.89
CA GLY A 39 -7.61 1.42 5.27
C GLY A 39 -7.22 0.50 4.11
N LYS A 40 -8.13 -0.33 3.58
CA LYS A 40 -7.82 -1.28 2.49
C LYS A 40 -7.23 -0.63 1.24
N THR A 41 -7.92 0.35 0.67
CA THR A 41 -7.44 1.09 -0.51
C THR A 41 -6.15 1.84 -0.22
N THR A 42 -5.98 2.34 1.01
CA THR A 42 -4.76 2.99 1.46
C THR A 42 -3.59 2.02 1.49
N LEU A 43 -3.78 0.80 2.00
CA LEU A 43 -2.75 -0.25 2.01
C LEU A 43 -2.37 -0.66 0.59
N CYS A 44 -3.35 -0.87 -0.30
CA CYS A 44 -3.08 -1.21 -1.69
C CYS A 44 -2.29 -0.11 -2.41
N ARG A 45 -2.70 1.17 -2.28
CA ARG A 45 -1.95 2.30 -2.85
C ARG A 45 -0.55 2.39 -2.28
N PHE A 46 -0.40 2.26 -0.96
CA PHE A 46 0.91 2.27 -0.33
C PHE A 46 1.83 1.18 -0.87
N MET A 47 1.34 -0.06 -1.05
CA MET A 47 2.14 -1.15 -1.61
C MET A 47 2.62 -0.85 -3.03
N VAL A 48 1.75 -0.27 -3.86
CA VAL A 48 2.09 0.13 -5.23
C VAL A 48 3.13 1.26 -5.22
N ASP A 49 2.88 2.33 -4.46
CA ASP A 49 3.80 3.46 -4.31
C ASP A 49 5.19 3.03 -3.80
N ALA A 50 5.20 2.17 -2.77
CA ALA A 50 6.43 1.64 -2.20
C ALA A 50 7.22 0.82 -3.23
N ARG A 51 6.53 0.05 -4.07
CA ARG A 51 7.16 -0.73 -5.15
C ARG A 51 7.81 0.17 -6.19
N PHE A 52 7.10 1.20 -6.67
CA PHE A 52 7.63 2.12 -7.67
C PHE A 52 8.84 2.91 -7.17
N ARG A 53 8.83 3.32 -5.89
CA ARG A 53 9.98 3.99 -5.27
C ARG A 53 11.21 3.09 -5.20
N GLN A 54 11.02 1.80 -4.93
CA GLN A 54 12.13 0.83 -4.94
C GLN A 54 12.71 0.62 -6.35
N GLU A 55 11.90 0.77 -7.39
CA GLU A 55 12.32 0.63 -8.78
C GLU A 55 12.89 1.93 -9.38
N GLY A 56 12.90 3.04 -8.62
CA GLY A 56 13.44 4.33 -9.08
C GLY A 56 12.58 5.01 -10.15
N LEU A 57 11.31 4.64 -10.26
CA LEU A 57 10.37 5.20 -11.24
C LEU A 57 9.81 6.53 -10.74
N GLU A 58 9.79 7.56 -11.60
CA GLU A 58 9.38 8.92 -11.26
C GLU A 58 7.89 9.03 -10.86
N GLU A 59 7.59 9.99 -9.97
CA GLU A 59 6.26 10.24 -9.41
C GLU A 59 5.19 10.59 -10.48
N LYS A 60 5.59 11.08 -11.65
CA LYS A 60 4.69 11.30 -12.80
C LYS A 60 4.12 10.01 -13.39
N ALA A 61 4.84 8.91 -13.33
CA ALA A 61 4.36 7.60 -13.79
C ALA A 61 3.28 7.04 -12.86
N LEU A 62 3.42 7.30 -11.55
CA LEU A 62 2.46 6.90 -10.52
C LEU A 62 1.09 7.58 -10.67
N GLU A 63 1.05 8.87 -11.00
CA GLU A 63 -0.21 9.60 -11.17
C GLU A 63 -1.10 9.02 -12.28
N HIS A 64 -0.52 8.52 -13.38
CA HIS A 64 -1.30 7.91 -14.47
C HIS A 64 -1.89 6.55 -14.08
N ILE A 65 -1.20 5.79 -13.23
CA ILE A 65 -1.61 4.44 -12.84
C ILE A 65 -2.68 4.48 -11.74
N LEU A 66 -2.61 5.45 -10.82
CA LEU A 66 -3.49 5.53 -9.66
C LEU A 66 -4.78 6.33 -9.87
N ARG A 67 -4.92 6.99 -11.03
CA ARG A 67 -6.12 7.74 -11.46
C ARG A 67 -7.11 6.92 -12.29
N GLY A 68 -6.78 5.67 -12.62
CA GLY A 68 -7.69 4.71 -13.26
C GLY A 68 -8.77 4.21 -12.30
#